data_AF-R6GWM1-F1
#
_entry.id   AF-R6GWM1-F1
#
_cell.length_a   1.000
_cell.length_b   1.000
_cell.length_c   1.000
_cell.angle_alpha   90.00
_cell.angle_beta   90.00
_cell.angle_gamma   90.00
#
_symmetry.space_group_name_H-M   'P 1'
#
loop_
_entity.id
_entity.type
_entity.pdbx_description
1 polymer ?
#
loop_
_entity_poly.entity_id
_entity_poly.type
_entity_poly.pdbx_seq_one_letter_code
_entity_poly.pdbx_strand_id
1 'polypeptide(L)'
;MWGEFDLLERDCLLQFHIDKSAPDTFVVGKAVGFFDDFFLVQKVSPRGEWDGFGLYPNSDLVAVSQDAEYLGMLARLLERKNQTPPPVPKLAETGLKTVLMHGMEHNRMVGLELYKSGNQDVVGYVLAQSNLCLPETSWPIWGSGRRLLC
;
A
#
# COMPACT_ATOMS: atom_id res chain seq x y z
N MET A 1 17.36 13.76 8.56
CA MET A 1 16.11 13.12 9.00
C MET A 1 15.02 13.82 8.21
N TRP A 2 14.49 13.19 7.17
CA TRP A 2 13.43 13.78 6.34
C TRP A 2 12.16 13.84 7.17
N GLY A 3 11.48 14.99 7.23
CA GLY A 3 10.20 15.08 7.93
C GLY A 3 9.12 14.34 7.13
N GLU A 4 8.27 13.56 7.80
CA GLU A 4 7.14 12.85 7.17
C GLU A 4 6.27 13.79 6.31
N PHE A 5 6.08 15.02 6.78
CA PHE A 5 5.37 16.09 6.07
C PHE A 5 6.03 16.51 4.75
N ASP A 6 7.37 16.53 4.68
CA ASP A 6 8.10 16.90 3.45
C ASP A 6 7.88 15.87 2.32
N LEU A 7 7.55 14.63 2.66
CA LEU A 7 7.33 13.57 1.68
C LEU A 7 5.92 13.59 1.09
N LEU A 8 4.92 14.05 1.85
CA LEU A 8 3.52 14.17 1.38
C LEU A 8 3.31 15.35 0.43
N GLU A 9 4.05 16.44 0.62
CA GLU A 9 3.95 17.63 -0.23
C GLU A 9 4.67 17.47 -1.58
N ARG A 10 5.47 16.42 -1.74
CA ARG A 10 6.23 16.14 -2.94
C ARG A 10 5.39 15.43 -3.98
N ASP A 11 5.00 16.16 -5.02
CA ASP A 11 4.37 15.58 -6.20
C ASP A 11 5.38 14.90 -7.15
N CYS A 12 6.24 14.02 -6.61
CA CYS A 12 7.24 13.29 -7.38
C CYS A 12 7.35 11.84 -6.93
N LEU A 13 7.88 11.00 -7.83
CA LEU A 13 8.17 9.61 -7.48
C LEU A 13 9.34 9.56 -6.51
N LEU A 14 9.28 8.61 -5.58
CA LEU A 14 10.29 8.31 -4.58
C LEU A 14 10.59 6.81 -4.59
N GLN A 15 11.80 6.42 -4.18
CA GLN A 15 12.14 5.04 -3.86
C GLN A 15 12.09 4.86 -2.34
N PHE A 16 11.29 3.89 -1.88
CA PHE A 16 11.16 3.50 -0.49
C PHE A 16 11.88 2.17 -0.28
N HIS A 17 12.99 2.19 0.46
CA HIS A 17 13.73 1.00 0.84
C HIS A 17 13.12 0.45 2.13
N ILE A 18 12.41 -0.68 2.02
CA ILE A 18 11.58 -1.24 3.11
C ILE A 18 12.10 -2.59 3.65
N ASP A 19 13.23 -3.06 3.14
CA ASP A 19 13.84 -4.31 3.58
C ASP A 19 15.31 -4.08 3.96
N LYS A 20 15.62 -4.27 5.25
CA LYS A 20 16.98 -4.16 5.78
C LYS A 20 17.89 -5.29 5.31
N SER A 21 17.31 -6.44 4.97
CA SER A 21 18.04 -7.62 4.50
C SER A 21 18.32 -7.58 3.00
N ALA A 22 17.55 -6.78 2.24
CA ALA A 22 17.68 -6.62 0.80
C ALA A 22 17.70 -5.13 0.41
N PRO A 23 18.82 -4.41 0.63
CA PRO A 23 18.89 -2.96 0.44
C PRO A 23 18.67 -2.50 -1.01
N ASP A 24 18.93 -3.39 -1.98
CA ASP A 24 18.71 -3.14 -3.41
C ASP A 24 17.23 -3.30 -3.82
N THR A 25 16.37 -3.76 -2.91
CA THR A 25 14.93 -3.87 -3.15
C THR A 25 14.22 -2.63 -2.61
N PHE A 26 13.42 -2.02 -3.47
CA PHE A 26 12.67 -0.81 -3.13
C PHE A 26 11.29 -0.80 -3.78
N VAL A 27 10.37 -0.07 -3.16
CA VAL A 27 9.06 0.25 -3.71
C VAL A 27 9.14 1.63 -4.33
N VAL A 28 8.63 1.80 -5.55
CA VAL A 28 8.51 3.13 -6.17
C VAL A 28 7.08 3.62 -6.07
N GLY A 29 6.93 4.90 -5.74
CA GLY A 29 5.61 5.52 -5.69
C GLY A 29 5.61 6.93 -5.13
N LYS A 30 4.42 7.42 -4.81
CA LYS A 30 4.20 8.65 -4.06
C LYS A 30 3.78 8.31 -2.64
N ALA A 31 4.34 8.99 -1.64
CA ALA A 31 3.81 8.92 -0.28
C ALA A 31 2.46 9.66 -0.27
N VAL A 32 1.42 9.00 0.24
CA VAL A 32 0.05 9.57 0.24
C VAL A 32 -0.61 9.60 1.61
N GLY A 33 0.04 9.00 2.62
CA GLY A 33 -0.37 9.13 4.02
C GLY A 33 0.69 8.60 4.97
N PHE A 34 0.81 9.22 6.13
CA PHE A 34 1.57 8.72 7.27
C PHE A 34 0.63 8.56 8.46
N PHE A 35 0.79 7.46 9.18
CA PHE A 35 0.07 7.09 10.39
C PHE A 35 1.12 6.70 11.44
N ASP A 36 0.70 6.57 12.70
CA ASP A 36 1.60 6.25 13.81
C ASP A 36 2.47 5.00 13.55
N ASP A 37 1.85 3.94 13.04
CA ASP A 37 2.51 2.64 12.81
C ASP A 37 2.88 2.36 11.34
N PHE A 38 2.25 3.06 10.40
CA PHE A 38 2.32 2.74 8.97
C PHE A 38 2.46 3.98 8.08
N PHE A 39 3.01 3.78 6.90
CA PHE A 39 2.95 4.74 5.80
C PHE A 39 2.30 4.12 4.57
N LEU A 40 1.60 4.94 3.80
CA LEU A 40 0.84 4.56 2.63
C LEU A 40 1.52 5.10 1.38
N VAL A 41 1.79 4.21 0.43
CA VAL A 41 2.43 4.53 -0.85
C VAL A 41 1.48 4.22 -1.99
N GLN A 42 1.26 5.19 -2.87
CA GLN A 42 0.66 4.95 -4.18
C GLN A 42 1.74 4.44 -5.13
N LYS A 43 1.69 3.15 -5.47
CA LYS A 43 2.80 2.45 -6.10
C LYS A 43 2.83 2.61 -7.61
N VAL A 44 4.03 2.55 -8.17
CA VAL A 44 4.30 2.44 -9.60
C VAL A 44 5.08 1.15 -9.84
N SER A 45 4.61 0.33 -10.78
CA SER A 45 5.30 -0.88 -11.18
C SER A 45 6.58 -0.55 -11.96
N PRO A 46 7.57 -1.46 -12.01
CA PRO A 46 8.76 -1.32 -12.86
C PRO A 46 8.45 -1.15 -14.36
N ARG A 47 7.20 -1.42 -14.78
CA ARG A 47 6.72 -1.26 -16.16
C ARG A 47 6.18 0.16 -16.43
N GLY A 48 6.22 1.06 -15.45
CA GLY A 48 5.69 2.41 -15.57
C GLY A 48 4.16 2.43 -15.61
N GLU A 49 3.52 1.69 -14.72
CA GLU A 49 2.06 1.62 -14.57
C GLU A 49 1.71 1.81 -13.10
N TRP A 50 0.59 2.46 -12.81
CA TRP A 50 0.11 2.56 -11.42
C TRP A 50 -0.33 1.19 -10.91
N ASP A 51 0.17 0.81 -9.75
CA ASP A 51 0.01 -0.54 -9.18
C ASP A 51 -0.71 -0.51 -7.83
N GLY A 52 -1.73 0.34 -7.73
CA GLY A 52 -2.55 0.49 -6.52
C GLY A 52 -1.77 1.10 -5.36
N PHE A 53 -2.08 0.64 -4.15
CA PHE A 53 -1.58 1.19 -2.89
C PHE A 53 -0.92 0.10 -2.05
N GLY A 54 0.16 0.46 -1.35
CA GLY A 54 0.85 -0.38 -0.39
C GLY A 54 0.91 0.30 0.97
N LEU A 55 0.51 -0.41 2.02
CA LEU A 55 0.63 0.02 3.40
C LEU A 55 1.79 -0.71 4.04
N TYR A 56 2.77 0.02 4.54
CA TYR A 56 4.03 -0.53 5.04
C TYR A 56 4.30 -0.06 6.48
N PRO A 57 4.84 -0.92 7.36
CA PRO A 57 5.21 -0.51 8.71
C PRO A 57 6.29 0.57 8.69
N ASN A 58 6.14 1.61 9.51
CA ASN A 58 7.16 2.65 9.66
C ASN A 58 8.51 2.07 10.10
N SER A 59 8.49 0.99 10.90
CA SER A 59 9.67 0.28 11.39
C SER A 59 10.50 -0.43 10.32
N ASP A 60 9.88 -0.70 9.17
CA ASP A 60 10.51 -1.34 8.02
C ASP A 60 11.14 -0.30 7.06
N LEU A 61 10.77 0.99 7.16
CA LEU A 61 11.37 2.04 6.34
C LEU A 61 12.84 2.29 6.72
N VAL A 62 13.75 1.97 5.81
CA VAL A 62 15.20 2.12 5.98
C VAL A 62 15.69 3.45 5.43
N ALA A 63 15.25 3.78 4.21
CA ALA A 63 15.67 4.98 3.51
C ALA A 63 14.64 5.39 2.46
N VAL A 64 14.63 6.68 2.16
CA VAL A 64 13.92 7.25 1.01
C VAL A 64 14.94 7.95 0.13
N SER A 65 14.91 7.64 -1.16
CA SER A 65 15.84 8.20 -2.13
C SER A 65 15.11 8.75 -3.37
N GLN A 66 15.78 9.66 -4.06
CA GLN A 66 15.35 10.24 -5.33
C GLN A 66 16.44 9.98 -6.37
N ASP A 67 16.39 8.81 -7.00
CA ASP A 67 17.24 8.53 -8.16
C ASP A 67 16.66 9.26 -9.38
N ALA A 68 17.35 10.31 -9.81
CA ALA A 68 16.91 11.13 -10.93
C ALA A 68 16.88 10.37 -12.27
N GLU A 69 17.71 9.35 -12.45
CA GLU A 69 17.80 8.60 -13.70
C GLU A 69 16.69 7.54 -13.77
N TYR A 70 16.63 6.64 -12.79
CA TYR A 70 15.64 5.57 -12.78
C TYR A 70 14.20 6.11 -12.65
N LEU A 71 13.97 7.04 -11.72
CA LEU A 71 12.64 7.63 -11.54
C LEU A 71 12.25 8.52 -12.70
N GLY A 72 13.23 9.20 -13.32
CA GLY A 72 13.01 9.97 -14.55
C GLY A 72 12.56 9.09 -15.72
N MET A 73 13.15 7.89 -15.85
CA MET A 73 12.69 6.90 -16.83
C MET A 73 11.26 6.43 -16.54
N LEU A 74 10.93 6.08 -15.29
CA LEU A 74 9.57 5.67 -14.91
C LEU A 74 8.54 6.77 -15.14
N ALA A 75 8.85 8.03 -14.81
CA ALA A 75 7.99 9.17 -15.07
C ALA A 75 7.68 9.32 -16.56
N ARG A 76 8.70 9.19 -17.42
CA ARG A 76 8.53 9.21 -18.89
C ARG A 76 7.68 8.03 -19.40
N LEU A 77 7.80 6.86 -18.78
CA LEU A 77 6.97 5.70 -19.13
C LEU A 77 5.50 5.91 -18.77
N LEU A 78 5.21 6.44 -17.58
CA LEU A 78 3.86 6.80 -17.15
C LEU A 78 3.23 7.81 -18.12
N GLU A 79 3.97 8.85 -18.49
CA GLU A 79 3.53 9.87 -19.45
C GLU A 79 3.25 9.26 -20.83
N ARG A 80 4.20 8.48 -21.39
CA ARG A 80 4.03 7.83 -22.71
C ARG A 80 2.88 6.85 -22.76
N LYS A 81 2.56 6.21 -21.65
CA LYS A 81 1.43 5.28 -21.52
C LYS A 81 0.11 5.99 -21.19
N ASN A 82 0.10 7.32 -21.10
CA ASN A 82 -1.04 8.13 -20.68
C ASN A 82 -1.66 7.62 -19.36
N GLN A 83 -0.81 7.19 -18.43
CA GLN A 83 -1.24 6.67 -17.14
C GLN A 83 -1.69 7.81 -16.24
N THR A 84 -2.94 7.76 -15.79
CA THR A 84 -3.44 8.66 -14.75
C THR A 84 -3.33 8.00 -13.38
N PRO A 85 -2.82 8.71 -12.35
CA PRO A 85 -2.80 8.17 -11.01
C PRO A 85 -4.22 7.86 -10.54
N PRO A 86 -4.44 6.71 -9.86
CA PRO A 86 -5.73 6.45 -9.25
C PRO A 86 -6.01 7.51 -8.16
N PRO A 87 -7.29 7.78 -7.85
CA PRO A 87 -7.63 8.72 -6.79
C PRO A 87 -7.06 8.23 -5.45
N VAL A 88 -6.41 9.14 -4.72
CA VAL A 88 -5.83 8.85 -3.42
C VAL A 88 -6.95 8.51 -2.41
N PRO A 89 -6.78 7.50 -1.55
CA PRO A 89 -7.72 7.17 -0.50
C PRO A 89 -7.99 8.35 0.42
N LYS A 90 -9.23 8.51 0.85
CA LYS A 90 -9.54 9.40 1.97
C LYS A 90 -8.95 8.79 3.25
N LEU A 91 -8.01 9.50 3.87
CA LEU A 91 -7.34 9.03 5.08
C LEU A 91 -8.36 8.90 6.23
N ALA A 92 -8.33 7.76 6.90
CA ALA A 92 -9.09 7.45 8.11
C ALA A 92 -8.18 7.52 9.34
N GLU A 93 -8.68 7.09 10.50
CA GLU A 93 -7.93 7.07 11.78
C GLU A 93 -6.66 6.21 11.70
N THR A 94 -6.70 5.11 10.94
CA THR A 94 -5.56 4.19 10.78
C THR A 94 -5.31 3.88 9.31
N GLY A 95 -4.08 3.46 9.00
CA GLY A 95 -3.70 3.03 7.65
C GLY A 95 -4.50 1.83 7.16
N LEU A 96 -4.74 0.84 8.04
CA LEU A 96 -5.57 -0.33 7.72
C LEU A 96 -6.99 0.08 7.37
N LYS A 97 -7.64 0.88 8.22
CA LYS A 97 -9.00 1.37 7.98
C LYS A 97 -9.09 2.17 6.68
N THR A 98 -8.09 2.99 6.38
CA THR A 98 -7.98 3.74 5.12
C THR A 98 -8.00 2.83 3.90
N VAL A 99 -7.14 1.79 3.87
CA VAL A 99 -7.04 0.86 2.73
C VAL A 99 -8.30 0.00 2.61
N LEU A 100 -8.84 -0.51 3.72
CA LEU A 100 -10.05 -1.33 3.72
C LEU A 100 -11.28 -0.56 3.26
N MET A 101 -11.45 0.69 3.73
CA MET A 101 -12.52 1.57 3.25
C MET A 101 -12.37 1.86 1.76
N HIS A 102 -11.17 2.21 1.30
CA HIS A 102 -10.93 2.49 -0.12
C HIS A 102 -11.23 1.27 -1.00
N GLY A 103 -10.80 0.09 -0.57
CA GLY A 103 -11.07 -1.17 -1.25
C GLY A 103 -12.56 -1.47 -1.37
N MET A 104 -13.31 -1.24 -0.29
CA MET A 104 -14.77 -1.41 -0.26
C MET A 104 -15.49 -0.40 -1.18
N GLU A 105 -15.18 0.89 -1.04
CA GLU A 105 -15.86 1.98 -1.78
C GLU A 105 -15.65 1.87 -3.31
N HIS A 106 -14.49 1.39 -3.74
CA HIS A 106 -14.10 1.36 -5.15
C HIS A 106 -14.10 -0.05 -5.76
N ASN A 107 -14.64 -1.04 -5.04
CA ASN A 107 -14.65 -2.45 -5.44
C ASN A 107 -13.26 -2.94 -5.91
N ARG A 108 -12.24 -2.71 -5.08
CA ARG A 108 -10.86 -3.13 -5.32
C ARG A 108 -10.50 -4.34 -4.48
N MET A 109 -9.63 -5.19 -5.03
CA MET A 109 -9.04 -6.29 -4.28
C MET A 109 -8.05 -5.75 -3.27
N VAL A 110 -8.10 -6.28 -2.06
CA VAL A 110 -7.14 -6.03 -1.00
C VAL A 110 -6.39 -7.34 -0.75
N GLY A 111 -5.05 -7.26 -0.76
CA GLY A 111 -4.17 -8.32 -0.33
C GLY A 111 -3.60 -7.99 1.05
N LEU A 112 -3.63 -8.96 1.95
CA LEU A 112 -3.08 -8.89 3.30
C LEU A 112 -2.01 -9.97 3.45
N GLU A 113 -0.86 -9.55 3.91
CA GLU A 113 0.21 -10.43 4.35
C GLU A 113 0.14 -10.57 5.87
N LEU A 114 0.04 -11.81 6.34
CA LEU A 114 0.05 -12.18 7.75
C LEU A 114 1.45 -12.68 8.08
N TYR A 115 2.09 -12.12 9.11
CA TYR A 115 3.36 -12.62 9.66
C TYR A 115 4.60 -12.59 8.74
N LYS A 116 4.85 -11.49 8.00
CA LYS A 116 6.05 -11.34 7.14
C LYS A 116 6.33 -12.60 6.30
N SER A 117 5.28 -13.25 5.83
CA SER A 117 5.34 -14.54 5.14
C SER A 117 5.97 -14.43 3.75
N GLY A 118 6.19 -13.20 3.26
CA GLY A 118 6.57 -12.89 1.89
C GLY A 118 5.43 -13.13 0.89
N ASN A 119 4.22 -13.42 1.36
CA ASN A 119 3.08 -13.78 0.54
C ASN A 119 1.82 -13.00 0.94
N GLN A 120 0.92 -12.77 -0.02
CA GLN A 120 -0.42 -12.27 0.29
C GLN A 120 -1.27 -13.42 0.81
N ASP A 121 -1.20 -13.68 2.12
CA ASP A 121 -1.91 -14.77 2.79
C ASP A 121 -3.42 -14.70 2.60
N VAL A 122 -3.98 -13.49 2.47
CA VAL A 122 -5.39 -13.31 2.15
C VAL A 122 -5.61 -12.26 1.08
N VAL A 123 -6.32 -12.64 0.02
CA VAL A 123 -6.67 -11.74 -1.10
C VAL A 123 -8.17 -11.81 -1.36
N GLY A 124 -8.84 -10.66 -1.43
CA GLY A 124 -10.26 -10.61 -1.72
C GLY A 124 -10.86 -9.21 -1.73
N TYR A 125 -12.19 -9.15 -1.86
CA TYR A 125 -12.96 -7.91 -1.76
C TYR A 125 -13.45 -7.70 -0.33
N VAL A 126 -13.41 -6.45 0.13
CA VAL A 126 -13.94 -6.06 1.44
C VAL A 126 -15.45 -5.87 1.31
N LEU A 127 -16.23 -6.69 2.02
CA LEU A 127 -17.71 -6.63 2.00
C LEU A 127 -18.29 -5.93 3.23
N ALA A 128 -17.64 -6.09 4.39
CA ALA A 128 -18.04 -5.48 5.65
C ALA A 128 -16.82 -5.40 6.57
N GLN A 129 -16.84 -4.43 7.50
CA GLN A 129 -15.85 -4.27 8.56
C GLN A 129 -16.57 -4.40 9.91
N SER A 130 -15.93 -5.02 10.89
CA SER A 130 -16.50 -5.24 12.22
C SER A 130 -15.45 -5.00 13.30
N ASN A 131 -15.83 -4.32 14.38
CA ASN A 131 -14.98 -4.15 15.55
C ASN A 131 -14.93 -5.40 16.45
N LEU A 132 -15.69 -6.45 16.09
CA LEU A 132 -15.70 -7.71 16.82
C LEU A 132 -14.59 -8.61 16.28
N CYS A 133 -13.56 -8.83 17.10
CA CYS A 133 -12.58 -9.89 16.87
C CYS A 133 -13.25 -11.25 17.07
N LEU A 134 -13.54 -11.96 15.98
CA LEU A 134 -14.06 -13.33 16.07
C LEU A 134 -12.87 -14.30 16.21
N PRO A 135 -12.80 -15.12 17.27
CA PRO A 135 -11.81 -16.19 17.34
C PRO A 135 -11.98 -17.14 16.15
N GLU A 136 -10.89 -17.74 15.64
CA GLU A 136 -10.88 -18.68 14.49
C GLU A 136 -11.98 -19.75 14.57
N THR A 137 -12.37 -20.14 15.78
CA THR A 137 -13.37 -21.18 16.06
C THR A 137 -14.83 -20.73 15.85
N SER A 138 -15.11 -19.45 15.65
CA SER A 138 -16.49 -18.92 15.50
C SER A 138 -16.82 -18.41 14.10
N TRP A 139 -16.03 -18.76 13.09
CA TRP A 139 -16.23 -18.29 11.72
C TRP A 139 -17.43 -19.01 11.10
N PRO A 140 -18.54 -18.33 10.77
CA PRO A 140 -19.63 -19.00 10.09
C PRO A 140 -19.18 -19.38 8.68
N ILE A 141 -19.19 -20.67 8.37
CA ILE A 141 -18.93 -21.20 7.03
C ILE A 141 -20.16 -20.88 6.19
N TRP A 142 -20.21 -19.67 5.61
CA TRP A 142 -21.16 -19.40 4.54
C TRP A 142 -20.64 -20.09 3.28
N GLY A 143 -21.44 -21.01 2.74
CA GLY A 143 -21.07 -21.84 1.59
C GLY A 143 -20.40 -21.01 0.49
N SER A 144 -19.17 -21.39 0.14
CA SER A 144 -18.19 -20.77 -0.81
C SER A 144 -16.82 -20.39 -0.21
N GLY A 145 -16.47 -20.81 1.01
CA GLY A 145 -15.08 -20.71 1.50
C GLY A 145 -14.62 -19.28 1.84
N ARG A 146 -15.56 -18.40 2.19
CA ARG A 146 -15.27 -17.01 2.54
C ARG A 146 -14.91 -16.86 4.02
N ARG A 147 -13.95 -15.99 4.27
CA ARG A 147 -13.30 -15.78 5.55
C ARG A 147 -13.43 -14.29 5.95
N LEU A 148 -13.96 -14.01 7.14
CA LEU A 148 -14.17 -12.68 7.73
C LEU A 148 -12.90 -12.24 8.44
N LEU A 149 -12.22 -11.20 7.95
CA LEU A 149 -11.07 -10.60 8.63
C LEU A 149 -11.48 -9.32 9.35
N CYS A 150 -10.94 -9.15 10.56
CA CYS A 150 -11.06 -7.96 11.39
C CYS A 150 -10.06 -6.88 10.94
#